data_AF-A0A1Z9GY20-F1
#
_entry.id   AF-A0A1Z9GY20-F1
#
_cell.length_a   1.000
_cell.length_b   1.000
_cell.length_c   1.000
_cell.angle_alpha   90.00
_cell.angle_beta   90.00
_cell.angle_gamma   90.00
#
_symmetry.space_group_name_H-M   'P 1'
#
loop_
_entity.id
_entity.type
_entity.pdbx_description
1 polymer ?
#
loop_
_entity_poly.entity_id
_entity_poly.type
_entity_poly.pdbx_seq_one_letter_code
_entity_poly.pdbx_strand_id
1 'polypeptide(L)' 'MAKMRTYTFYDGEETKTVDALGYRRAVKSFQANTKSKVVRVEWKAKKGGVYEKEQSLPLGRSKKLGR' A
#
# COMPACT_ATOMS: atom_id res chain seq x y z
N MET A 1 -6.83 -19.64 -6.41
CA MET A 1 -5.54 -18.95 -6.64
C MET A 1 -5.60 -17.54 -6.07
N ALA A 2 -4.64 -17.18 -5.21
CA ALA A 2 -4.44 -15.79 -4.81
C ALA A 2 -3.82 -15.05 -5.99
N LYS A 3 -4.57 -14.14 -6.62
CA LYS A 3 -4.09 -13.37 -7.77
C LYS A 3 -3.26 -12.20 -7.26
N MET A 4 -1.98 -12.16 -7.65
CA MET A 4 -1.14 -10.98 -7.41
C MET A 4 -1.78 -9.77 -8.08
N ARG A 5 -1.74 -8.63 -7.39
CA ARG A 5 -2.19 -7.35 -7.91
C ARG A 5 -1.04 -6.36 -7.73
N THR A 6 -0.88 -5.52 -8.74
CA THR A 6 0.05 -4.40 -8.71
C THR A 6 -0.64 -3.22 -8.05
N TYR A 7 0.01 -2.66 -7.03
CA TYR A 7 -0.42 -1.46 -6.32
C TYR A 7 0.61 -0.36 -6.60
N THR A 8 0.16 0.77 -7.13
CA THR A 8 0.99 1.94 -7.36
C THR A 8 0.80 2.91 -6.20
N PHE A 9 1.88 3.24 -5.51
CA PHE A 9 1.92 4.19 -4.41
C PHE A 9 2.50 5.51 -4.90
N TYR A 10 1.79 6.60 -4.63
CA TYR A 10 2.22 7.96 -4.90
C TYR A 10 2.47 8.66 -3.58
N ASP A 11 3.71 9.11 -3.41
CA ASP A 11 4.23 9.67 -2.18
C ASP A 11 4.55 11.17 -2.28
N GLY A 12 3.91 11.87 -3.22
CA GLY A 12 4.20 13.27 -3.55
C GLY A 12 5.46 13.44 -4.40
N GLU A 13 6.61 12.90 -3.97
CA GLU A 13 7.88 12.96 -4.73
C GLU A 13 8.18 11.66 -5.49
N GLU A 14 7.80 10.51 -4.95
CA GLU A 14 8.13 9.21 -5.54
C GLU A 14 6.90 8.38 -5.88
N THR A 15 6.97 7.68 -7.01
CA THR A 15 5.98 6.68 -7.41
C THR A 15 6.61 5.30 -7.27
N LYS A 16 6.05 4.40 -6.44
CA LYS A 16 6.54 3.03 -6.28
C LYS A 16 5.45 2.02 -6.59
N THR A 17 5.78 1.03 -7.40
CA THR A 17 4.89 -0.10 -7.68
C THR A 17 5.26 -1.29 -6.80
N VAL A 18 4.25 -1.89 -6.18
CA VAL A 18 4.42 -3.07 -5.31
C VAL A 18 3.42 -4.14 -5.74
N ASP A 19 3.93 -5.31 -6.11
CA ASP A 19 3.12 -6.48 -6.37
C ASP A 19 2.83 -7.25 -5.09
N ALA A 20 1.54 -7.39 -4.75
CA ALA A 20 1.14 -8.13 -3.57
C ALA A 20 -0.17 -8.90 -3.80
N LEU A 21 -0.39 -9.92 -2.97
CA LEU A 21 -1.64 -10.68 -2.96
C LEU A 21 -2.85 -9.86 -2.47
N GLY A 22 -2.61 -8.74 -1.79
CA GLY A 22 -3.67 -7.92 -1.21
C GLY A 22 -3.18 -6.55 -0.73
N TYR A 23 -4.11 -5.60 -0.68
CA TYR A 23 -3.85 -4.19 -0.36
C TYR A 23 -3.08 -4.02 0.95
N ARG A 24 -3.54 -4.67 2.03
CA ARG A 24 -2.91 -4.58 3.36
C ARG A 24 -1.45 -5.06 3.36
N ARG A 25 -1.09 -6.04 2.52
CA ARG A 25 0.30 -6.49 2.38
C ARG A 25 1.12 -5.49 1.58
N ALA A 26 0.57 -4.95 0.49
CA ALA A 26 1.24 -3.93 -0.32
C ALA A 26 1.60 -2.69 0.53
N VAL A 27 0.61 -2.16 1.27
CA VAL A 27 0.81 -0.98 2.13
C VAL A 27 1.86 -1.25 3.21
N LYS A 28 1.85 -2.45 3.82
CA LYS A 28 2.86 -2.83 4.82
C LYS A 28 4.28 -2.96 4.25
N SER A 29 4.41 -3.43 3.01
CA SER A 29 5.70 -3.51 2.32
C SER A 29 6.22 -2.12 1.94
N PHE A 30 5.30 -1.25 1.50
CA PHE A 30 5.61 0.11 1.11
C PHE A 30 6.01 0.98 2.31
N GLN A 31 5.24 0.95 3.41
CA GLN A 31 5.52 1.76 4.62
C GLN A 31 6.84 1.43 5.32
N ALA A 32 7.45 0.26 5.06
CA ALA A 32 8.77 -0.06 5.58
C ALA A 32 9.89 0.71 4.86
N ASN A 33 9.60 1.25 3.68
CA ASN A 33 10.55 1.91 2.78
C ASN A 33 10.21 3.39 2.52
N THR A 34 9.23 3.96 3.21
CA THR A 34 8.90 5.40 3.13
C THR A 34 8.87 6.05 4.51
N LYS A 35 9.16 7.35 4.55
CA LYS A 35 9.00 8.21 5.74
C LYS A 35 7.68 8.99 5.75
N SER A 36 6.91 8.89 4.68
CA SER A 36 5.70 9.69 4.52
C SER A 36 4.54 9.18 5.34
N LYS A 37 3.69 10.14 5.72
CA LYS A 37 2.55 9.91 6.63
C LYS A 37 1.26 9.60 5.88
N VAL A 38 1.14 10.00 4.62
CA VAL A 38 -0.03 9.77 3.78
C VAL A 38 0.45 9.48 2.37
N VAL A 39 -0.09 8.43 1.76
CA VAL A 39 0.20 8.07 0.36
C VAL A 39 -1.06 7.75 -0.40
N ARG A 40 -1.10 8.09 -1.68
CA ARG A 40 -2.19 7.71 -2.57
C ARG A 40 -1.87 6.36 -3.19
N VAL A 41 -2.82 5.44 -3.18
CA VAL A 41 -2.61 4.07 -3.66
C VAL A 41 -3.63 3.76 -4.75
N GLU A 42 -3.14 3.35 -5.91
CA GLU A 42 -3.95 2.96 -7.05
C GLU A 42 -3.76 1.47 -7.37
N TRP A 43 -4.84 0.75 -7.65
CA TRP A 43 -4.75 -0.64 -8.12
C TRP A 43 -5.92 -1.03 -9.01
N LYS A 44 -5.67 -1.98 -9.93
CA LYS A 44 -6.73 -2.54 -10.78
C LYS A 44 -7.60 -3.52 -10.00
N ALA A 45 -8.92 -3.31 -10.09
CA ALA A 45 -9.96 -4.15 -9.54
C ALA A 45 -9.97 -5.55 -10.14
N LYS A 46 -10.48 -6.53 -9.38
CA LYS A 46 -10.73 -7.88 -9.91
C LYS A 46 -11.84 -7.92 -10.97
N LYS A 47 -12.81 -6.99 -10.92
CA LYS A 47 -13.99 -6.92 -11.81
C LYS A 47 -13.89 -5.83 -12.90
N GLY A 48 -12.70 -5.25 -13.11
CA GLY A 48 -12.54 -4.06 -13.95
C GLY A 48 -12.74 -2.76 -13.15
N GLY A 49 -12.04 -1.70 -13.54
CA GLY A 49 -11.96 -0.43 -12.82
C GLY A 49 -10.62 -0.22 -12.10
N VAL A 50 -10.20 1.04 -11.97
CA VAL A 50 -9.06 1.44 -11.14
C VAL A 50 -9.64 1.94 -9.82
N TYR A 51 -9.15 1.38 -8.71
CA TYR A 51 -9.43 1.88 -7.38
C TYR A 51 -8.29 2.79 -6.96
N GLU A 52 -8.64 3.97 -6.47
CA GLU A 52 -7.71 4.89 -5.81
C GLU A 52 -8.11 5.01 -4.33
N LYS A 53 -7.12 5.11 -3.46
CA LYS A 53 -7.33 5.37 -2.05
C LYS A 53 -6.16 6.13 -1.43
N GLU A 54 -6.45 7.20 -0.70
CA GLU A 54 -5.49 7.80 0.22
C GLU A 54 -5.36 6.97 1.50
N GLN A 55 -4.13 6.69 1.88
CA GLN A 55 -3.79 5.83 3.00
C GLN A 55 -2.84 6.53 3.94
N SER A 56 -3.31 6.80 5.15
CA SER A 56 -2.46 7.22 6.25
C SER A 56 -1.57 6.06 6.72
N LEU A 57 -0.28 6.32 6.89
CA LEU A 57 0.73 5.41 7.40
C LEU A 57 1.10 5.78 8.85
N PRO A 58 1.45 4.80 9.71
CA PRO A 58 1.53 3.38 9.41
C PRO A 58 0.17 2.66 9.44
N LEU A 59 -0.08 1.79 8.44
CA LEU A 59 -1.17 0.84 8.43
C LEU A 59 -0.83 -0.38 9.30
N GLY A 60 -1.28 -0.38 10.55
CA GLY A 60 -1.14 -1.51 11.47
C GLY A 60 -0.91 -1.09 12.91
N ARG A 61 -0.28 -1.98 13.70
CA ARG A 61 0.06 -1.70 15.09
C ARG A 61 1.27 -0.78 15.13
N SER A 62 1.07 0.47 15.51
CA SER A 62 2.13 1.48 15.68
C SER A 62 3.08 1.17 16.85
N LYS A 63 2.61 0.41 17.85
CA LYS A 63 3.44 -0.07 18.98
C LYS A 63 3.52 -1.61 18.97
N LYS A 64 4.72 -2.18 18.93
CA LYS A 64 4.93 -3.56 19.40
C LYS A 64 4.59 -3.57 20.89
N LEU A 65 3.67 -4.43 21.33
CA LEU A 65 3.59 -4.80 22.74
C LEU A 65 4.87 -5.59 23.04
N GLY A 66 5.67 -5.13 24.00
CA GLY A 66 6.85 -5.83 24.50
C GLY A 66 8.12 -5.54 23.71
N ARG A 67 8.83 -4.48 24.11
CA ARG A 67 10.24 -4.64 24.45
C ARG A 67 10.29 -4.95 25.94
#